data_AF-A0A813G313-F1
#
_entry.id   AF-A0A813G313-F1
#
_cell.length_a   1.000
_cell.length_b   1.000
_cell.length_c   1.000
_cell.angle_alpha   90.00
_cell.angle_beta   90.00
_cell.angle_gamma   90.00
#
_symmetry.space_group_name_H-M   'P 1'
#
loop_
_entity.id
_entity.type
_entity.pdbx_description
1 polymer ?
#
loop_
_entity_poly.entity_id
_entity_poly.type
_entity_poly.pdbx_seq_one_letter_code
_entity_poly.pdbx_strand_id
1 'polypeptide(L)'
;MALRIEASAGEQAKKNGPHPGSPRDKEPLLEQQATGSAGEGSAEDEESNAGGCCWSSPQQVRPAPAPAPSIDLKWPASSAEKTSQQQAADKDMEHESMLSYWKKSSGLHTVSQWCHNYAEHPAGWGALLLIHGVPEVTGRLRSKVENYALYAALFLSACTSAVVSPPAVIAECSGTLGCEVRKRIFFFSLTLAVISHVLCIFLAMSFVNALNEAARDSDVIRMFAHGQGFVATVKCQTAFFVGTVLTLVAIFTVLYSHLGYEVLALVSCAVPVAAKIHHDTTSLLFQTGSVVDYWRKASGGAFRGEDDPYDLSVPLACIEQRAQDARDLVYPQNPKEVFDAKSVAKSDLPSEALGAGARFSRPVTQQQQHYQQQQHLYERAPVAHGVRAGLF
;
A
#
# COMPACT_ATOMS: atom_id res chain seq x y z
N MET A 1 36.71 16.02 9.36
CA MET A 1 36.98 15.21 10.58
C MET A 1 35.82 14.22 10.69
N ALA A 2 35.94 13.08 10.00
CA ALA A 2 34.87 12.09 9.85
C ALA A 2 35.35 10.78 10.50
N LEU A 3 34.69 10.38 11.58
CA LEU A 3 34.97 9.12 12.27
C LEU A 3 34.23 7.98 11.58
N ARG A 4 35.01 7.11 10.93
CA ARG A 4 34.59 5.84 10.34
C ARG A 4 34.75 4.77 11.42
N ILE A 5 33.66 4.25 11.95
CA ILE A 5 33.66 3.11 12.87
C ILE A 5 33.42 1.85 12.03
N GLU A 6 34.46 1.05 11.83
CA GLU A 6 34.34 -0.31 11.28
C GLU A 6 34.09 -1.27 12.44
N ALA A 7 32.92 -1.91 12.44
CA ALA A 7 32.62 -3.02 13.33
C ALA A 7 32.93 -4.34 12.60
N SER A 8 33.96 -5.03 13.08
CA SER A 8 34.32 -6.40 12.70
C SER A 8 33.30 -7.37 13.29
N ALA A 9 32.56 -8.08 12.45
CA ALA A 9 31.73 -9.21 12.84
C ALA A 9 32.37 -10.50 12.30
N GLY A 10 33.13 -11.17 13.15
CA GLY A 10 33.43 -12.59 12.98
C GLY A 10 32.34 -13.39 13.68
N GLU A 11 31.71 -14.34 13.00
CA GLU A 11 30.92 -15.34 13.70
C GLU A 11 31.05 -16.73 13.08
N GLN A 12 31.32 -17.66 13.99
CA GLN A 12 31.63 -19.05 13.82
C GLN A 12 30.38 -19.86 13.50
N ALA A 13 30.57 -20.85 12.62
CA ALA A 13 29.61 -21.91 12.39
C ALA A 13 29.39 -22.76 13.65
N LYS A 14 28.12 -22.97 14.03
CA LYS A 14 27.74 -24.08 14.91
C LYS A 14 26.46 -24.76 14.41
N LYS A 15 26.65 -26.05 14.11
CA LYS A 15 25.65 -27.08 13.81
C LYS A 15 24.64 -27.19 14.95
N ASN A 16 23.36 -27.39 14.62
CA ASN A 16 22.41 -28.12 15.48
C ASN A 16 21.43 -28.91 14.59
N GLY A 17 21.33 -30.21 14.85
CA GLY A 17 20.39 -31.14 14.24
C GLY A 17 19.03 -31.15 14.97
N PRO A 18 18.09 -32.01 14.52
CA PRO A 18 16.68 -31.94 14.91
C PRO A 18 16.39 -32.71 16.21
N HIS A 19 15.58 -32.13 17.09
CA HIS A 19 14.94 -32.84 18.19
C HIS A 19 13.50 -33.25 17.83
N PRO A 20 13.05 -34.45 18.25
CA PRO A 20 11.72 -34.98 17.96
C PRO A 20 10.68 -34.44 18.93
N GLY A 21 9.42 -34.47 18.48
CA GLY A 21 8.26 -33.90 19.14
C GLY A 21 7.86 -34.55 20.48
N SER A 22 6.99 -33.83 21.18
CA SER A 22 6.23 -34.32 22.32
C SER A 22 4.79 -33.75 22.26
N PRO A 23 3.77 -34.49 22.75
CA PRO A 23 2.37 -34.27 22.39
C PRO A 23 1.51 -33.68 23.52
N ARG A 24 0.38 -33.07 23.10
CA ARG A 24 -0.84 -32.71 23.88
C ARG A 24 -0.60 -31.61 24.95
N ASP A 25 -1.53 -30.69 25.21
CA ASP A 25 -2.87 -30.91 25.75
C ASP A 25 -3.86 -29.79 25.42
N LYS A 26 -5.14 -30.16 25.56
CA LYS A 26 -6.36 -29.34 25.48
C LYS A 26 -6.51 -28.52 26.75
N GLU A 27 -6.96 -27.26 26.66
CA GLU A 27 -7.94 -26.65 27.59
C GLU A 27 -8.35 -25.20 27.18
N PRO A 28 -9.36 -24.56 27.79
CA PRO A 28 -10.67 -24.41 27.15
C PRO A 28 -11.06 -22.97 26.81
N LEU A 29 -12.18 -22.90 26.08
CA LEU A 29 -13.00 -21.72 25.76
C LEU A 29 -13.29 -20.89 27.02
N LEU A 30 -12.91 -19.61 27.02
CA LEU A 30 -13.36 -18.65 28.01
C LEU A 30 -14.16 -17.55 27.31
N GLU A 31 -15.46 -17.63 27.56
CA GLU A 31 -16.51 -16.66 27.27
C GLU A 31 -16.27 -15.40 28.11
N GLN A 32 -16.09 -14.24 27.47
CA GLN A 32 -16.15 -12.95 28.15
C GLN A 32 -17.11 -12.01 27.43
N GLN A 33 -18.19 -11.74 28.16
CA GLN A 33 -19.17 -10.69 27.94
C GLN A 33 -18.48 -9.32 27.90
N ALA A 34 -18.79 -8.53 26.88
CA ALA A 34 -18.54 -7.09 26.88
C ALA A 34 -19.87 -6.35 27.01
N THR A 35 -19.99 -5.64 28.14
CA THR A 35 -21.07 -4.72 28.51
C THR A 35 -20.73 -3.29 28.10
N GLY A 36 -21.69 -2.56 27.52
CA GLY A 36 -21.77 -1.08 27.44
C GLY A 36 -20.74 -0.39 26.53
N SER A 37 -20.98 0.75 25.89
CA SER A 37 -21.89 1.85 26.18
C SER A 37 -22.14 2.65 24.90
N ALA A 38 -23.36 3.17 24.79
CA ALA A 38 -23.80 4.09 23.75
C ALA A 38 -23.08 5.45 23.83
N GLY A 39 -22.94 6.09 22.66
CA GLY A 39 -22.53 7.49 22.51
C GLY A 39 -23.06 8.02 21.18
N GLU A 40 -24.14 8.81 21.25
CA GLU A 40 -24.72 9.66 20.20
C GLU A 40 -23.68 10.73 19.77
N GLY A 41 -23.44 10.97 18.47
CA GLY A 41 -24.23 11.83 17.58
C GLY A 41 -23.52 13.19 17.38
N SER A 42 -22.88 13.48 16.24
CA SER A 42 -23.38 14.31 15.12
C SER A 42 -22.30 14.24 14.01
N ALA A 43 -22.52 13.76 12.79
CA ALA A 43 -23.38 14.26 11.70
C ALA A 43 -22.87 15.56 11.06
N GLU A 44 -21.89 15.45 10.15
CA GLU A 44 -21.77 16.29 8.95
C GLU A 44 -21.27 15.40 7.78
N ASP A 45 -21.89 15.62 6.62
CA ASP A 45 -21.97 14.74 5.47
C ASP A 45 -20.67 14.70 4.64
N GLU A 46 -20.17 13.50 4.33
CA GLU A 46 -19.37 13.31 3.12
C GLU A 46 -19.61 11.93 2.47
N GLU A 47 -20.04 12.02 1.23
CA GLU A 47 -20.60 10.99 0.36
C GLU A 47 -19.55 9.94 -0.03
N SER A 48 -19.54 8.81 0.70
CA SER A 48 -18.74 7.63 0.33
C SER A 48 -19.66 6.53 -0.21
N ASN A 49 -19.58 6.32 -1.52
CA ASN A 49 -20.10 5.15 -2.21
C ASN A 49 -19.26 3.92 -1.83
N ALA A 50 -19.56 3.33 -0.66
CA ALA A 50 -18.97 2.09 -0.20
C ALA A 50 -20.00 0.95 -0.37
N GLY A 51 -19.65 -0.01 -1.23
CA GLY A 51 -20.40 -1.24 -1.43
C GLY A 51 -20.63 -1.97 -0.11
N GLY A 52 -21.91 -2.12 0.26
CA GLY A 52 -22.32 -2.83 1.45
C GLY A 52 -22.01 -4.31 1.38
N CYS A 53 -21.19 -4.79 2.32
CA CYS A 53 -21.11 -6.20 2.69
C CYS A 53 -22.43 -6.61 3.34
N CYS A 54 -23.20 -7.43 2.64
CA CYS A 54 -24.48 -7.96 3.08
C CYS A 54 -24.26 -8.99 4.20
N TRP A 55 -24.59 -8.61 5.44
CA TRP A 55 -24.74 -9.57 6.54
C TRP A 55 -26.08 -10.28 6.41
N SER A 56 -26.02 -11.59 6.20
CA SER A 56 -27.14 -12.51 6.07
C SER A 56 -28.05 -12.45 7.30
N SER A 57 -29.24 -11.86 7.14
CA SER A 57 -30.33 -11.98 8.12
C SER A 57 -30.92 -13.41 8.10
N PRO A 58 -31.37 -13.94 9.25
CA PRO A 58 -31.94 -15.28 9.34
C PRO A 58 -33.21 -15.40 8.48
N GLN A 59 -33.27 -16.48 7.68
CA GLN A 59 -34.35 -16.80 6.76
C GLN A 59 -35.69 -16.94 7.50
N GLN A 60 -36.54 -15.93 7.36
CA GLN A 60 -37.97 -16.04 7.66
C GLN A 60 -38.60 -16.90 6.56
N VAL A 61 -39.02 -18.13 6.92
CA VAL A 61 -39.72 -19.06 6.03
C VAL A 61 -41.02 -18.40 5.55
N ARG A 62 -41.02 -17.89 4.32
CA ARG A 62 -42.23 -17.35 3.67
C ARG A 62 -43.09 -18.52 3.18
N PRO A 63 -44.41 -18.49 3.41
CA PRO A 63 -45.34 -19.46 2.83
C PRO A 63 -45.30 -19.39 1.29
N ALA A 64 -45.48 -20.54 0.65
CA ALA A 64 -45.42 -20.69 -0.80
C ALA A 64 -46.40 -19.72 -1.50
N PRO A 65 -45.94 -18.92 -2.48
CA PRO A 65 -46.81 -18.02 -3.21
C PRO A 65 -47.79 -18.83 -4.08
N ALA A 66 -49.06 -18.42 -4.07
CA ALA A 66 -50.10 -18.96 -4.92
C ALA A 66 -49.70 -18.82 -6.41
N PRO A 67 -50.13 -19.75 -7.29
CA PRO A 67 -49.78 -19.71 -8.71
C PRO A 67 -50.28 -18.40 -9.34
N ALA A 68 -49.33 -17.60 -9.83
CA ALA A 68 -49.63 -16.34 -10.48
C ALA A 68 -50.44 -16.59 -11.78
N PRO A 69 -51.45 -15.76 -12.08
CA PRO A 69 -52.15 -15.84 -13.36
C PRO A 69 -51.18 -15.57 -14.50
N SER A 70 -51.19 -16.43 -15.53
CA SER A 70 -50.42 -16.28 -16.75
C SER A 70 -50.92 -15.06 -17.53
N ILE A 71 -50.40 -13.88 -17.18
CA ILE A 71 -50.58 -12.67 -17.98
C ILE A 71 -49.69 -12.83 -19.21
N ASP A 72 -50.32 -13.05 -20.35
CA ASP A 72 -49.67 -13.10 -21.67
C ASP A 72 -49.24 -11.68 -22.05
N LEU A 73 -48.14 -11.23 -21.41
CA LEU A 73 -47.59 -9.89 -21.57
C LEU A 73 -46.87 -9.84 -22.91
N LYS A 74 -47.65 -9.60 -23.97
CA LYS A 74 -47.16 -9.38 -25.32
C LYS A 74 -46.33 -8.10 -25.33
N TRP A 75 -45.02 -8.22 -25.11
CA TRP A 75 -44.06 -7.12 -25.21
C TRP A 75 -44.21 -6.49 -26.59
N PRO A 76 -44.61 -5.21 -26.69
CA PRO A 76 -44.64 -4.55 -27.98
C PRO A 76 -43.22 -4.57 -28.53
N ALA A 77 -43.06 -5.07 -29.75
CA ALA A 77 -41.83 -4.99 -30.51
C ALA A 77 -41.60 -3.52 -30.90
N SER A 78 -41.27 -2.67 -29.91
CA SER A 78 -40.73 -1.36 -30.17
C SER A 78 -39.27 -1.55 -30.53
N SER A 79 -39.00 -1.77 -31.82
CA SER A 79 -37.76 -1.33 -32.45
C SER A 79 -37.75 0.20 -32.40
N ALA A 80 -37.61 0.73 -31.18
CA ALA A 80 -37.49 2.14 -30.92
C ALA A 80 -36.16 2.57 -31.55
N GLU A 81 -36.23 3.46 -32.54
CA GLU A 81 -35.09 4.23 -32.98
C GLU A 81 -34.40 4.77 -31.73
N LYS A 82 -33.22 4.20 -31.40
CA LYS A 82 -32.36 4.78 -30.38
C LYS A 82 -32.13 6.22 -30.83
N THR A 83 -32.65 7.16 -30.06
CA THR A 83 -32.45 8.59 -30.30
C THR A 83 -30.96 8.85 -30.48
N SER A 84 -30.60 9.77 -31.38
CA SER A 84 -29.20 10.14 -31.66
C SER A 84 -28.38 10.41 -30.38
N GLN A 85 -29.04 10.93 -29.33
CA GLN A 85 -28.46 11.13 -28.00
C GLN A 85 -28.04 9.82 -27.30
N GLN A 86 -28.84 8.76 -27.39
CA GLN A 86 -28.50 7.46 -26.81
C GLN A 86 -27.30 6.83 -27.53
N GLN A 87 -27.22 6.98 -28.86
CA GLN A 87 -26.08 6.47 -29.62
C GLN A 87 -24.78 7.22 -29.29
N ALA A 88 -24.85 8.53 -29.03
CA ALA A 88 -23.70 9.30 -28.58
C ALA A 88 -23.23 8.86 -27.19
N ALA A 89 -24.16 8.70 -26.24
CA ALA A 89 -23.85 8.22 -24.88
C ALA A 89 -23.24 6.81 -24.88
N ASP A 90 -23.79 5.88 -25.68
CA ASP A 90 -23.27 4.51 -25.81
C ASP A 90 -21.81 4.52 -26.33
N LYS A 91 -21.47 5.42 -27.28
CA LYS A 91 -20.11 5.57 -27.82
C LYS A 91 -19.13 6.18 -26.80
N ASP A 92 -19.58 7.17 -26.03
CA ASP A 92 -18.75 7.79 -25.00
C ASP A 92 -18.39 6.76 -23.91
N MET A 93 -19.36 5.93 -23.50
CA MET A 93 -19.13 4.82 -22.56
C MET A 93 -18.14 3.78 -23.13
N GLU A 94 -18.22 3.46 -24.42
CA GLU A 94 -17.28 2.54 -25.08
C GLU A 94 -15.86 3.11 -25.10
N HIS A 95 -15.70 4.40 -25.42
CA HIS A 95 -14.41 5.08 -25.41
C HIS A 95 -13.81 5.16 -24.00
N GLU A 96 -14.60 5.46 -22.97
CA GLU A 96 -14.13 5.47 -21.59
C GLU A 96 -13.70 4.08 -21.11
N SER A 97 -14.46 3.04 -21.48
CA SER A 97 -14.11 1.64 -21.19
C SER A 97 -12.80 1.24 -21.86
N MET A 98 -12.63 1.58 -23.14
CA MET A 98 -11.40 1.30 -23.90
C MET A 98 -10.19 2.05 -23.31
N LEU A 99 -10.36 3.32 -22.92
CA LEU A 99 -9.31 4.10 -22.28
C LEU A 99 -8.94 3.53 -20.90
N SER A 100 -9.93 3.12 -20.11
CA SER A 100 -9.73 2.47 -18.81
C SER A 100 -8.99 1.15 -18.95
N TYR A 101 -9.39 0.33 -19.94
CA TYR A 101 -8.70 -0.92 -20.27
C TYR A 101 -7.26 -0.65 -20.69
N TRP A 102 -7.02 0.32 -21.59
CA TRP A 102 -5.68 0.70 -22.03
C TRP A 102 -4.81 1.20 -20.87
N LYS A 103 -5.32 2.03 -19.96
CA LYS A 103 -4.57 2.50 -18.78
C LYS A 103 -4.10 1.35 -17.89
N LYS A 104 -4.93 0.32 -17.74
CA LYS A 104 -4.65 -0.88 -16.94
C LYS A 104 -3.71 -1.86 -17.62
N SER A 105 -3.74 -1.94 -18.96
CA SER A 105 -3.00 -2.95 -19.72
C SER A 105 -1.71 -2.41 -20.36
N SER A 106 -1.63 -1.12 -20.61
CA SER A 106 -0.46 -0.45 -21.21
C SER A 106 0.78 -0.63 -20.35
N GLY A 107 1.84 -1.16 -20.96
CA GLY A 107 3.11 -1.39 -20.28
C GLY A 107 3.16 -2.63 -19.39
N LEU A 108 2.08 -3.41 -19.23
CA LEU A 108 2.11 -4.64 -18.42
C LEU A 108 3.14 -5.65 -18.90
N HIS A 109 3.39 -5.73 -20.20
CA HIS A 109 4.43 -6.59 -20.77
C HIS A 109 5.84 -6.28 -20.25
N THR A 110 6.08 -5.06 -19.75
CA THR A 110 7.37 -4.64 -19.18
C THR A 110 7.57 -5.12 -17.74
N VAL A 111 6.46 -5.47 -17.06
CA VAL A 111 6.46 -5.96 -15.68
C VAL A 111 6.01 -7.42 -15.57
N SER A 112 5.68 -8.07 -16.69
CA SER A 112 5.25 -9.47 -16.70
C SER A 112 6.30 -10.40 -16.09
N GLN A 113 7.59 -10.22 -16.40
CA GLN A 113 8.66 -11.03 -15.80
C GLN A 113 8.73 -10.88 -14.27
N TRP A 114 8.48 -9.67 -13.75
CA TRP A 114 8.41 -9.42 -12.31
C TRP A 114 7.21 -10.12 -11.67
N CYS A 115 6.07 -10.12 -12.37
CA CYS A 115 4.88 -10.84 -11.93
C CYS A 115 5.15 -12.34 -11.88
N HIS A 116 5.80 -12.92 -12.88
CA HIS A 116 6.18 -14.34 -12.88
C HIS A 116 7.14 -14.71 -11.75
N ASN A 117 8.05 -13.81 -11.41
CA ASN A 117 9.02 -14.04 -10.35
C ASN A 117 8.54 -13.56 -8.96
N TYR A 118 7.21 -13.57 -8.72
CA TYR A 118 6.62 -13.09 -7.47
C TYR A 118 7.17 -13.81 -6.23
N ALA A 119 7.57 -15.09 -6.35
CA ALA A 119 8.04 -15.91 -5.24
C ALA A 119 9.47 -15.60 -4.78
N GLU A 120 10.29 -15.00 -5.64
CA GLU A 120 11.67 -14.58 -5.29
C GLU A 120 11.73 -13.12 -4.85
N HIS A 121 10.62 -12.40 -4.98
CA HIS A 121 10.56 -11.00 -4.62
C HIS A 121 10.74 -10.81 -3.10
N PRO A 122 11.64 -9.90 -2.64
CA PRO A 122 12.06 -9.82 -1.24
C PRO A 122 10.94 -9.47 -0.26
N ALA A 123 9.82 -8.95 -0.75
CA ALA A 123 8.77 -8.39 0.08
C ALA A 123 7.35 -8.88 -0.26
N GLY A 124 7.18 -9.96 -1.05
CA GLY A 124 5.86 -10.60 -1.28
C GLY A 124 4.78 -9.76 -1.99
N TRP A 125 5.02 -8.48 -2.25
CA TRP A 125 4.05 -7.55 -2.82
C TRP A 125 3.59 -7.89 -4.23
N GLY A 126 4.42 -8.61 -5.01
CA GLY A 126 4.00 -9.12 -6.32
C GLY A 126 2.73 -9.95 -6.20
N ALA A 127 2.70 -10.91 -5.28
CA ALA A 127 1.52 -11.73 -5.02
C ALA A 127 0.34 -10.89 -4.52
N LEU A 128 0.57 -9.92 -3.63
CA LEU A 128 -0.50 -9.04 -3.14
C LEU A 128 -1.15 -8.24 -4.27
N LEU A 129 -0.34 -7.68 -5.18
CA LEU A 129 -0.80 -6.92 -6.35
C LEU A 129 -1.54 -7.81 -7.34
N LEU A 130 -1.14 -9.08 -7.49
CA LEU A 130 -1.83 -10.07 -8.32
C LEU A 130 -3.22 -10.43 -7.77
N ILE A 131 -3.33 -10.60 -6.44
CA ILE A 131 -4.58 -11.02 -5.77
C ILE A 131 -5.57 -9.86 -5.67
N HIS A 132 -5.14 -8.73 -5.11
CA HIS A 132 -6.04 -7.61 -4.80
C HIS A 132 -6.13 -6.57 -5.92
N GLY A 133 -5.17 -6.56 -6.85
CA GLY A 133 -5.05 -5.54 -7.87
C GLY A 133 -4.38 -4.25 -7.39
N VAL A 134 -3.87 -3.48 -8.35
CA VAL A 134 -3.17 -2.22 -8.10
C VAL A 134 -4.05 -1.18 -7.35
N PRO A 135 -5.33 -0.95 -7.71
CA PRO A 135 -6.13 0.09 -7.07
C PRO A 135 -6.34 -0.16 -5.57
N GLU A 136 -6.61 -1.41 -5.18
CA GLU A 136 -6.88 -1.75 -3.78
C GLU A 136 -5.61 -1.63 -2.92
N VAL A 137 -4.48 -2.17 -3.42
CA VAL A 137 -3.21 -2.12 -2.68
C VAL A 137 -2.72 -0.67 -2.52
N THR A 138 -2.79 0.13 -3.59
CA THR A 138 -2.38 1.54 -3.52
C THR A 138 -3.31 2.36 -2.62
N GLY A 139 -4.63 2.11 -2.66
CA GLY A 139 -5.59 2.73 -1.76
C GLY A 139 -5.26 2.46 -0.29
N ARG A 140 -5.08 1.19 0.09
CA ARG A 140 -4.71 0.80 1.47
C ARG A 140 -3.41 1.45 1.92
N LEU A 141 -2.39 1.45 1.07
CA LEU A 141 -1.08 2.03 1.41
C LEU A 141 -1.13 3.55 1.51
N ARG A 142 -1.86 4.22 0.62
CA ARG A 142 -2.10 5.67 0.67
C ARG A 142 -2.77 6.04 2.00
N SER A 143 -3.91 5.42 2.32
CA SER A 143 -4.61 5.69 3.58
C SER A 143 -3.72 5.41 4.80
N LYS A 144 -2.89 4.37 4.77
CA LYS A 144 -1.96 4.07 5.86
C LYS A 144 -0.91 5.18 6.06
N VAL A 145 -0.26 5.68 5.00
CA VAL A 145 0.75 6.74 5.14
C VAL A 145 0.13 8.09 5.47
N GLU A 146 -1.06 8.38 4.95
CA GLU A 146 -1.83 9.59 5.28
C GLU A 146 -2.21 9.60 6.76
N ASN A 147 -2.66 8.46 7.31
CA ASN A 147 -2.94 8.33 8.73
C ASN A 147 -1.70 8.62 9.59
N TYR A 148 -0.52 8.09 9.22
CA TYR A 148 0.72 8.42 9.95
C TYR A 148 1.06 9.92 9.87
N ALA A 149 0.87 10.56 8.72
CA ALA A 149 1.10 11.99 8.56
C ALA A 149 0.11 12.83 9.40
N LEU A 150 -1.17 12.46 9.43
CA LEU A 150 -2.19 13.10 10.24
C LEU A 150 -1.87 13.00 11.74
N TYR A 151 -1.54 11.80 12.22
CA TYR A 151 -1.12 11.63 13.62
C TYR A 151 0.19 12.38 13.91
N ALA A 152 1.16 12.35 13.00
CA ALA A 152 2.40 13.12 13.15
C ALA A 152 2.14 14.63 13.28
N ALA A 153 1.18 15.18 12.53
CA ALA A 153 0.80 16.59 12.63
C ALA A 153 0.17 16.95 14.00
N LEU A 154 -0.65 16.05 14.57
CA LEU A 154 -1.21 16.23 15.92
C LEU A 154 -0.11 16.27 16.99
N PHE A 155 0.83 15.32 16.95
CA PHE A 155 1.97 15.32 17.86
C PHE A 155 2.87 16.54 17.65
N LEU A 156 3.10 16.94 16.40
CA LEU A 156 3.89 18.12 16.05
C LEU A 156 3.30 19.40 16.63
N SER A 157 1.97 19.56 16.61
CA SER A 157 1.27 20.70 17.22
C SER A 157 1.57 20.79 18.72
N ALA A 158 1.37 19.70 19.46
CA ALA A 158 1.65 19.65 20.89
C ALA A 158 3.14 19.88 21.20
N CYS A 159 4.04 19.27 20.42
CA CYS A 159 5.49 19.45 20.60
C CYS A 159 5.92 20.90 20.37
N THR A 160 5.37 21.56 19.35
CA THR A 160 5.70 22.96 19.05
C THR A 160 5.30 23.88 20.19
N SER A 161 4.10 23.69 20.75
CA SER A 161 3.67 24.45 21.94
C SER A 161 4.61 24.24 23.13
N ALA A 162 5.04 22.99 23.37
CA ALA A 162 5.96 22.66 24.47
C ALA A 162 7.39 23.20 24.26
N VAL A 163 7.84 23.37 23.01
CA VAL A 163 9.12 24.04 22.69
C VAL A 163 9.03 25.55 22.92
N VAL A 164 7.94 26.18 22.49
CA VAL A 164 7.74 27.63 22.58
C VAL A 164 7.50 28.07 24.02
N SER A 165 6.72 27.29 24.78
CA SER A 165 6.40 27.54 26.18
C SER A 165 6.76 26.32 27.02
N PRO A 166 8.06 26.12 27.31
CA PRO A 166 8.50 24.99 28.13
C PRO A 166 7.99 25.14 29.57
N PRO A 167 7.69 24.03 30.28
CA PRO A 167 7.30 24.09 31.68
C PRO A 167 8.33 24.84 32.54
N ALA A 168 7.88 25.70 33.45
CA ALA A 168 8.75 26.52 34.31
C ALA A 168 9.78 25.67 35.09
N VAL A 169 9.36 24.49 35.55
CA VAL A 169 10.21 23.51 36.25
C VAL A 169 11.44 23.08 35.43
N ILE A 170 11.35 23.10 34.09
CA ILE A 170 12.47 22.81 33.19
C ILE A 170 13.19 24.10 32.77
N ALA A 171 12.45 25.20 32.56
CA ALA A 171 12.99 26.44 32.03
C ALA A 171 13.87 27.20 33.04
N GLU A 172 13.36 27.38 34.27
CA GLU A 172 13.95 28.21 35.35
C GLU A 172 14.99 27.46 36.19
N CYS A 173 15.16 26.18 35.90
CA CYS A 173 16.05 25.30 36.64
C CYS A 173 17.52 25.76 36.44
N SER A 174 18.20 26.11 37.54
CA SER A 174 19.60 26.56 37.55
C SER A 174 20.41 25.97 38.71
N GLY A 175 21.74 25.87 38.54
CA GLY A 175 22.69 25.64 39.63
C GLY A 175 23.01 24.18 40.01
N THR A 176 22.30 23.18 39.49
CA THR A 176 22.64 21.75 39.73
C THR A 176 22.89 20.99 38.43
N LEU A 177 23.89 20.09 38.42
CA LEU A 177 24.23 19.31 37.22
C LEU A 177 23.04 18.48 36.71
N GLY A 178 22.28 17.84 37.61
CA GLY A 178 21.11 17.03 37.24
C GLY A 178 19.96 17.86 36.64
N CYS A 179 19.87 19.13 37.00
CA CYS A 179 18.93 20.07 36.41
C CYS A 179 19.30 20.41 34.95
N GLU A 180 20.56 20.78 34.71
CA GLU A 180 21.08 21.07 33.36
C GLU A 180 20.94 19.87 32.41
N VAL A 181 21.22 18.66 32.91
CA VAL A 181 21.08 17.43 32.13
C VAL A 181 19.62 17.19 31.74
N ARG A 182 18.67 17.33 32.67
CA ARG A 182 17.23 17.17 32.38
C ARG A 182 16.75 18.19 31.35
N LYS A 183 17.14 19.45 31.49
CA LYS A 183 16.83 20.51 30.54
C LYS A 183 17.30 20.14 29.13
N ARG A 184 18.53 19.65 28.98
CA ARG A 184 19.07 19.20 27.69
C ARG A 184 18.33 18.00 27.12
N ILE A 185 18.04 16.98 27.93
CA ILE A 185 17.29 15.80 27.50
C ILE A 185 15.90 16.23 26.98
N PHE A 186 15.20 17.09 27.71
CA PHE A 186 13.89 17.62 27.30
C PHE A 186 13.97 18.32 25.94
N PHE A 187 14.85 19.32 25.78
CA PHE A 187 14.92 20.08 24.53
C PHE A 187 15.44 19.25 23.35
N PHE A 188 16.44 18.38 23.54
CA PHE A 188 16.95 17.54 22.47
C PHE A 188 15.93 16.48 22.03
N SER A 189 15.28 15.80 22.97
CA SER A 189 14.23 14.83 22.62
C SER A 189 13.07 15.49 21.90
N LEU A 190 12.58 16.63 22.38
CA LEU A 190 11.46 17.34 21.76
C LEU A 190 11.82 17.91 20.38
N THR A 191 13.01 18.46 20.22
CA THR A 191 13.48 18.97 18.91
C THR A 191 13.65 17.82 17.90
N LEU A 192 14.26 16.70 18.31
CA LEU A 192 14.39 15.52 17.45
C LEU A 192 13.02 14.90 17.13
N ALA A 193 12.07 14.93 18.07
CA ALA A 193 10.70 14.49 17.83
C ALA A 193 10.02 15.34 16.74
N VAL A 194 10.12 16.68 16.84
CA VAL A 194 9.63 17.61 15.83
C VAL A 194 10.22 17.30 14.45
N ILE A 195 11.56 17.14 14.35
CA ILE A 195 12.24 16.80 13.10
C ILE A 195 11.72 15.46 12.54
N SER A 196 11.55 14.45 13.41
CA SER A 196 11.09 13.12 13.00
C SER A 196 9.63 13.13 12.51
N HIS A 197 8.74 13.88 13.17
CA HIS A 197 7.35 14.04 12.73
C HIS A 197 7.25 14.81 11.42
N VAL A 198 8.03 15.89 11.24
CA VAL A 198 8.10 16.62 9.96
C VAL A 198 8.63 15.71 8.84
N LEU A 199 9.66 14.90 9.12
CA LEU A 199 10.17 13.91 8.17
C LEU A 199 9.10 12.89 7.77
N CYS A 200 8.31 12.39 8.73
CA CYS A 200 7.19 11.49 8.47
C CYS A 200 6.17 12.10 7.49
N ILE A 201 5.78 13.37 7.71
CA ILE A 201 4.85 14.11 6.84
C ILE A 201 5.43 14.25 5.42
N PHE A 202 6.70 14.65 5.29
CA PHE A 202 7.33 14.80 3.97
C PHE A 202 7.48 13.47 3.21
N LEU A 203 7.78 12.37 3.91
CA LEU A 203 7.83 11.04 3.33
C LEU A 203 6.45 10.58 2.84
N ALA A 204 5.40 10.83 3.61
CA ALA A 204 4.03 10.53 3.20
C ALA A 204 3.62 11.35 1.96
N MET A 205 3.87 12.65 1.95
CA MET A 205 3.58 13.53 0.81
C MET A 205 4.34 13.08 -0.45
N SER A 206 5.62 12.75 -0.32
CA SER A 206 6.45 12.28 -1.44
C SER A 206 5.95 10.93 -1.98
N PHE A 207 5.49 10.04 -1.11
CA PHE A 207 4.90 8.76 -1.50
C PHE A 207 3.59 8.95 -2.27
N VAL A 208 2.69 9.83 -1.80
CA VAL A 208 1.43 10.13 -2.48
C VAL A 208 1.68 10.80 -3.84
N ASN A 209 2.64 11.72 -3.92
CA ASN A 209 3.03 12.34 -5.20
C ASN A 209 3.57 11.30 -6.18
N ALA A 210 4.45 10.39 -5.73
CA ALA A 210 4.95 9.30 -6.57
C ALA A 210 3.82 8.38 -7.08
N LEU A 211 2.81 8.10 -6.26
CA LEU A 211 1.62 7.35 -6.68
C LEU A 211 0.75 8.14 -7.68
N ASN A 212 0.63 9.45 -7.51
CA ASN A 212 -0.16 10.30 -8.41
C ASN A 212 0.54 10.52 -9.77
N GLU A 213 1.88 10.50 -9.79
CA GLU A 213 2.69 10.54 -11.02
C GLU A 213 2.68 9.19 -11.77
N ALA A 214 2.33 8.08 -11.10
CA ALA A 214 2.20 6.78 -11.72
C ALA A 214 0.91 6.68 -12.56
N ALA A 215 1.01 7.10 -13.82
CA ALA A 215 -0.13 7.16 -14.74
C ALA A 215 -0.72 5.78 -15.14
N ARG A 216 0.03 4.68 -14.94
CA ARG A 216 -0.35 3.32 -15.36
C ARG A 216 -0.12 2.30 -14.24
N ASP A 217 -0.92 1.24 -14.24
CA ASP A 217 -0.76 0.10 -13.33
C ASP A 217 0.65 -0.52 -13.44
N SER A 218 1.22 -0.58 -14.65
CA SER A 218 2.59 -1.08 -14.84
C SER A 218 3.66 -0.26 -14.11
N ASP A 219 3.46 1.06 -13.99
CA ASP A 219 4.43 1.94 -13.33
C ASP A 219 4.35 1.76 -11.80
N VAL A 220 3.14 1.56 -11.27
CA VAL A 220 2.93 1.20 -9.87
C VAL A 220 3.52 -0.18 -9.56
N ILE A 221 3.22 -1.19 -10.38
CA ILE A 221 3.79 -2.54 -10.22
C ILE A 221 5.32 -2.45 -10.23
N ARG A 222 5.90 -1.66 -11.13
CA ARG A 222 7.35 -1.43 -11.17
C ARG A 222 7.85 -0.84 -9.85
N MET A 223 7.22 0.23 -9.35
CA MET A 223 7.61 0.87 -8.07
C MET A 223 7.63 -0.13 -6.89
N PHE A 224 6.66 -1.05 -6.84
CA PHE A 224 6.58 -2.08 -5.79
C PHE A 224 7.47 -3.29 -6.05
N ALA A 225 7.70 -3.67 -7.31
CA ALA A 225 8.59 -4.76 -7.73
C ALA A 225 10.08 -4.45 -7.46
N HIS A 226 10.42 -3.19 -7.19
CA HIS A 226 11.75 -2.80 -6.71
C HIS A 226 11.83 -2.76 -5.18
N GLY A 227 10.72 -3.05 -4.47
CA GLY A 227 10.60 -2.88 -3.03
C GLY A 227 10.62 -1.42 -2.55
N GLN A 228 10.76 -0.43 -3.45
CA GLN A 228 10.91 0.98 -3.09
C GLN A 228 9.65 1.54 -2.44
N GLY A 229 8.47 1.21 -2.99
CA GLY A 229 7.19 1.61 -2.39
C GLY A 229 7.05 1.12 -0.95
N PHE A 230 7.44 -0.12 -0.67
CA PHE A 230 7.41 -0.67 0.68
C PHE A 230 8.42 0.01 1.60
N VAL A 231 9.68 0.14 1.16
CA VAL A 231 10.72 0.80 1.96
C VAL A 231 10.31 2.22 2.33
N ALA A 232 9.63 2.96 1.43
CA ALA A 232 9.10 4.28 1.73
C ALA A 232 8.06 4.24 2.86
N THR A 233 7.10 3.30 2.81
CA THR A 233 6.08 3.15 3.86
C THR A 233 6.68 2.76 5.21
N VAL A 234 7.69 1.87 5.22
CA VAL A 234 8.40 1.49 6.45
C VAL A 234 9.16 2.69 7.02
N LYS A 235 9.86 3.45 6.19
CA LYS A 235 10.57 4.67 6.63
C LYS A 235 9.61 5.71 7.22
N CYS A 236 8.43 5.90 6.62
CA CYS A 236 7.38 6.78 7.13
C CYS A 236 6.92 6.31 8.53
N GLN A 237 6.63 5.02 8.69
CA GLN A 237 6.26 4.42 9.98
C GLN A 237 7.38 4.54 11.03
N THR A 238 8.63 4.25 10.66
CA THR A 238 9.78 4.38 11.56
C THR A 238 9.98 5.82 12.00
N ALA A 239 9.89 6.79 11.10
CA ALA A 239 9.98 8.21 11.44
C ALA A 239 8.87 8.65 12.41
N PHE A 240 7.63 8.18 12.21
CA PHE A 240 6.53 8.41 13.14
C PHE A 240 6.80 7.80 14.53
N PHE A 241 7.25 6.54 14.57
CA PHE A 241 7.54 5.84 15.81
C PHE A 241 8.67 6.49 16.60
N VAL A 242 9.77 6.83 15.92
CA VAL A 242 10.91 7.54 16.54
C VAL A 242 10.46 8.88 17.12
N GLY A 243 9.64 9.65 16.39
CA GLY A 243 9.07 10.90 16.89
C GLY A 243 8.22 10.70 18.15
N THR A 244 7.38 9.67 18.16
CA THR A 244 6.51 9.34 19.28
C THR A 244 7.31 8.94 20.52
N VAL A 245 8.34 8.09 20.37
CA VAL A 245 9.22 7.67 21.47
C VAL A 245 9.99 8.86 22.04
N LEU A 246 10.51 9.74 21.19
CA LEU A 246 11.21 10.95 21.64
C LEU A 246 10.28 11.92 22.39
N THR A 247 9.05 12.09 21.92
CA THR A 247 8.01 12.85 22.63
C THR A 247 7.73 12.24 24.00
N LEU A 248 7.64 10.92 24.09
CA LEU A 248 7.44 10.21 25.35
C LEU A 248 8.60 10.44 26.33
N VAL A 249 9.85 10.42 25.85
CA VAL A 249 11.04 10.76 26.67
C VAL A 249 10.96 12.20 27.20
N ALA A 250 10.51 13.16 26.39
CA ALA A 250 10.32 14.54 26.82
C ALA A 250 9.26 14.64 27.94
N ILE A 251 8.12 13.97 27.77
CA ILE A 251 7.04 13.91 28.77
C ILE A 251 7.56 13.29 30.08
N PHE A 252 8.30 12.18 30.02
CA PHE A 252 8.86 11.55 31.21
C PHE A 252 9.88 12.45 31.93
N THR A 253 10.64 13.25 31.19
CA THR A 253 11.58 14.20 31.80
C THR A 253 10.86 15.26 32.65
N VAL A 254 9.69 15.73 32.18
CA VAL A 254 8.82 16.64 32.93
C VAL A 254 8.21 15.93 34.14
N LEU A 255 7.62 14.74 33.95
CA LEU A 255 6.98 13.98 35.03
C LEU A 255 7.97 13.62 36.15
N TYR A 256 9.18 13.19 35.79
CA TYR A 256 10.26 12.94 36.74
C TYR A 256 10.60 14.17 37.58
N SER A 257 10.44 15.38 37.02
CA SER A 257 10.72 16.62 37.73
C SER A 257 9.65 16.98 38.76
N HIS A 258 8.42 16.47 38.63
CA HIS A 258 7.33 16.68 39.57
C HIS A 258 7.20 15.58 40.62
N LEU A 259 7.39 14.32 40.20
CA LEU A 259 7.09 13.14 41.01
C LEU A 259 8.35 12.38 41.47
N GLY A 260 9.54 12.76 40.99
CA GLY A 260 10.80 12.13 41.36
C GLY A 260 10.97 10.70 40.86
N TYR A 261 11.62 9.86 41.66
CA TYR A 261 12.00 8.49 41.30
C TYR A 261 10.81 7.52 41.14
N GLU A 262 9.64 7.85 41.70
CA GLU A 262 8.45 6.99 41.60
C GLU A 262 8.00 6.80 40.15
N VAL A 263 8.05 7.87 39.35
CA VAL A 263 7.75 7.80 37.91
C VAL A 263 8.76 6.93 37.18
N LEU A 264 10.04 7.00 37.55
CA LEU A 264 11.05 6.17 36.90
C LEU A 264 10.76 4.68 37.12
N ALA A 265 10.41 4.29 38.35
CA ALA A 265 10.02 2.92 38.66
C ALA A 265 8.78 2.50 37.84
N LEU A 266 7.72 3.32 37.87
CA LEU A 266 6.47 3.04 37.14
C LEU A 266 6.72 2.87 35.63
N VAL A 267 7.46 3.79 35.01
CA VAL A 267 7.77 3.76 33.58
C VAL A 267 8.67 2.57 33.22
N SER A 268 9.67 2.29 34.05
CA SER A 268 10.57 1.14 33.84
C SER A 268 9.85 -0.21 33.90
N CYS A 269 8.73 -0.30 34.63
CA CYS A 269 7.88 -1.49 34.64
C CYS A 269 6.84 -1.47 33.51
N ALA A 270 6.16 -0.35 33.28
CA ALA A 270 5.05 -0.25 32.33
C ALA A 270 5.50 -0.36 30.86
N VAL A 271 6.61 0.29 30.49
CA VAL A 271 7.08 0.30 29.09
C VAL A 271 7.47 -1.10 28.60
N PRO A 272 8.25 -1.91 29.34
CA PRO A 272 8.55 -3.28 28.92
C PRO A 272 7.31 -4.18 28.84
N VAL A 273 6.36 -4.02 29.76
CA VAL A 273 5.09 -4.78 29.72
C VAL A 273 4.30 -4.42 28.46
N ALA A 274 4.13 -3.13 28.17
CA ALA A 274 3.46 -2.67 26.96
C ALA A 274 4.19 -3.13 25.69
N ALA A 275 5.54 -3.04 25.67
CA ALA A 275 6.35 -3.48 24.55
C ALA A 275 6.23 -5.00 24.32
N LYS A 276 6.18 -5.80 25.40
CA LYS A 276 5.96 -7.24 25.31
C LYS A 276 4.57 -7.56 24.74
N ILE A 277 3.51 -6.94 25.27
CA ILE A 277 2.14 -7.15 24.76
C ILE A 277 2.08 -6.78 23.28
N HIS A 278 2.66 -5.64 22.91
CA HIS A 278 2.70 -5.19 21.52
C HIS A 278 3.44 -6.20 20.64
N HIS A 279 4.66 -6.58 21.01
CA HIS A 279 5.49 -7.51 20.24
C HIS A 279 4.83 -8.88 20.11
N ASP A 280 4.29 -9.45 21.19
CA ASP A 280 3.62 -10.76 21.14
C ASP A 280 2.38 -10.69 20.22
N THR A 281 1.61 -9.60 20.29
CA THR A 281 0.41 -9.41 19.44
C THR A 281 0.78 -9.19 17.98
N THR A 282 1.72 -8.30 17.68
CA THR A 282 2.13 -8.02 16.30
C THR A 282 2.83 -9.20 15.68
N SER A 283 3.68 -9.91 16.43
CA SER A 283 4.34 -11.13 15.98
C SER A 283 3.31 -12.19 15.58
N LEU A 284 2.27 -12.42 16.40
CA LEU A 284 1.21 -13.39 16.07
C LEU A 284 0.40 -12.96 14.83
N LEU A 285 0.05 -11.67 14.74
CA LEU A 285 -0.69 -11.12 13.59
C LEU A 285 0.13 -11.22 12.30
N PHE A 286 1.43 -10.94 12.34
CA PHE A 286 2.29 -11.06 11.18
C PHE A 286 2.61 -12.52 10.87
N GLN A 287 2.83 -13.38 11.85
CA GLN A 287 3.10 -14.81 11.60
C GLN A 287 1.93 -15.50 10.87
N THR A 288 0.70 -15.06 11.10
CA THR A 288 -0.51 -15.64 10.48
C THR A 288 -1.00 -14.89 9.24
N GLY A 289 -0.86 -13.56 9.21
CA GLY A 289 -1.39 -12.70 8.14
C GLY A 289 -0.35 -12.10 7.19
N SER A 290 0.96 -12.32 7.43
CA SER A 290 2.03 -11.76 6.60
C SER A 290 2.10 -12.48 5.26
N VAL A 291 1.71 -11.75 4.21
CA VAL A 291 1.92 -12.16 2.82
C VAL A 291 3.41 -12.39 2.52
N VAL A 292 4.30 -11.68 3.22
CA VAL A 292 5.75 -11.88 3.05
C VAL A 292 6.17 -13.27 3.54
N ASP A 293 5.71 -13.67 4.72
CA ASP A 293 6.09 -14.96 5.31
C ASP A 293 5.39 -16.13 4.61
N TYR A 294 4.19 -15.90 4.10
CA TYR A 294 3.48 -16.89 3.29
C TYR A 294 4.21 -17.20 1.97
N TRP A 295 4.60 -16.17 1.20
CA TRP A 295 5.09 -16.36 -0.18
C TRP A 295 6.61 -16.50 -0.31
N ARG A 296 7.39 -16.04 0.66
CA ARG A 296 8.85 -16.02 0.54
C ARG A 296 9.43 -17.43 0.76
N LYS A 297 9.82 -18.09 -0.34
CA LYS A 297 10.50 -19.41 -0.33
C LYS A 297 11.69 -19.45 0.64
N ALA A 298 12.50 -18.39 0.65
CA ALA A 298 13.70 -18.30 1.48
C ALA A 298 13.41 -18.25 2.98
N SER A 299 12.20 -17.90 3.39
CA SER A 299 11.77 -17.88 4.79
C SER A 299 11.16 -19.22 5.24
N GLY A 300 11.15 -20.25 4.38
CA GLY A 300 10.52 -21.53 4.69
C GLY A 300 9.00 -21.53 4.51
N GLY A 301 8.46 -20.72 3.59
CA GLY A 301 7.03 -20.67 3.28
C GLY A 301 6.43 -22.07 3.14
N ALA A 302 5.54 -22.42 4.08
CA ALA A 302 5.10 -23.79 4.33
C ALA A 302 4.04 -24.28 3.33
N PHE A 303 3.35 -23.37 2.65
CA PHE A 303 2.22 -23.69 1.78
C PHE A 303 2.63 -23.63 0.32
N ARG A 304 3.13 -24.77 -0.17
CA ARG A 304 3.18 -25.14 -1.60
C ARG A 304 2.63 -26.56 -1.79
N GLY A 305 1.72 -26.96 -0.90
CA GLY A 305 0.96 -28.18 -1.08
C GLY A 305 0.00 -28.02 -2.25
N GLU A 306 -0.52 -29.14 -2.73
CA GLU A 306 -1.59 -29.20 -3.73
C GLU A 306 -2.86 -28.45 -3.27
N ASP A 307 -2.97 -28.20 -1.97
CA ASP A 307 -4.07 -27.48 -1.30
C ASP A 307 -3.78 -25.98 -1.02
N ASP A 308 -2.84 -25.33 -1.72
CA ASP A 308 -2.65 -23.87 -1.60
C ASP A 308 -3.94 -23.15 -2.06
N PRO A 309 -4.65 -22.42 -1.18
CA PRO A 309 -5.88 -21.73 -1.55
C PRO A 309 -5.64 -20.58 -2.56
N TYR A 310 -4.40 -20.15 -2.74
CA TYR A 310 -4.04 -19.06 -3.64
C TYR A 310 -3.38 -19.60 -4.91
N ASP A 311 -4.19 -20.04 -5.87
CA ASP A 311 -3.68 -20.32 -7.21
C ASP A 311 -3.37 -19.01 -7.96
N LEU A 312 -2.12 -18.57 -7.88
CA LEU A 312 -1.62 -17.39 -8.59
C LEU A 312 -1.45 -17.62 -10.10
N SER A 313 -1.62 -18.84 -10.61
CA SER A 313 -1.53 -19.10 -12.06
C SER A 313 -2.64 -18.38 -12.84
N VAL A 314 -3.85 -18.30 -12.26
CA VAL A 314 -4.99 -17.60 -12.86
C VAL A 314 -4.72 -16.09 -13.02
N PRO A 315 -4.38 -15.32 -11.96
CA PRO A 315 -4.09 -13.89 -12.12
C PRO A 315 -2.86 -13.64 -12.99
N LEU A 316 -1.86 -14.55 -12.99
CA LEU A 316 -0.73 -14.46 -13.91
C LEU A 316 -1.17 -14.61 -15.37
N ALA A 317 -1.94 -15.65 -15.70
CA ALA A 317 -2.46 -15.86 -17.04
C ALA A 317 -3.32 -14.67 -17.50
N CYS A 318 -4.13 -14.09 -16.61
CA CYS A 318 -4.87 -12.87 -16.91
C CYS A 318 -3.96 -11.66 -17.18
N ILE A 319 -2.85 -11.48 -16.45
CA ILE A 319 -1.90 -10.41 -16.72
C ILE A 319 -1.16 -10.64 -18.05
N GLU A 320 -0.77 -11.88 -18.35
CA GLU A 320 -0.16 -12.23 -19.63
C GLU A 320 -1.08 -11.93 -20.79
N GLN A 321 -2.35 -12.36 -20.69
CA GLN A 321 -3.36 -12.07 -21.70
C GLN A 321 -3.54 -10.57 -21.87
N ARG A 322 -3.72 -9.81 -20.78
CA ARG A 322 -3.83 -8.33 -20.85
C ARG A 322 -2.58 -7.68 -21.44
N ALA A 323 -1.40 -8.20 -21.13
CA ALA A 323 -0.14 -7.70 -21.68
C ALA A 323 -0.04 -7.97 -23.18
N GLN A 324 -0.56 -9.12 -23.64
CA GLN A 324 -0.63 -9.49 -25.05
C GLN A 324 -1.67 -8.65 -25.80
N ASP A 325 -2.89 -8.55 -25.28
CA ASP A 325 -3.96 -7.70 -25.81
C ASP A 325 -3.48 -6.24 -25.97
N ALA A 326 -2.75 -5.70 -24.98
CA ALA A 326 -2.17 -4.37 -25.05
C ALA A 326 -1.10 -4.24 -26.15
N ARG A 327 -0.30 -5.29 -26.39
CA ARG A 327 0.68 -5.29 -27.49
C ARG A 327 -0.04 -5.30 -28.84
N ASP A 328 -1.07 -6.12 -28.97
CA ASP A 328 -1.83 -6.26 -30.22
C ASP A 328 -2.60 -4.97 -30.55
N LEU A 329 -3.08 -4.24 -29.54
CA LEU A 329 -3.68 -2.91 -29.70
C LEU A 329 -2.66 -1.83 -30.13
N VAL A 330 -1.43 -1.85 -29.59
CA VAL A 330 -0.40 -0.84 -29.90
C VAL A 330 0.31 -1.12 -31.23
N TYR A 331 0.53 -2.40 -31.53
CA TYR A 331 1.22 -2.88 -32.72
C TYR A 331 0.29 -3.82 -33.49
N PRO A 332 -0.72 -3.29 -34.19
CA PRO A 332 -1.55 -4.13 -35.04
C PRO A 332 -0.64 -4.86 -36.02
N GLN A 333 -0.65 -6.20 -35.99
CA GLN A 333 0.25 -7.04 -36.79
C GLN A 333 0.15 -6.76 -38.29
N ASN A 334 -0.97 -6.17 -38.74
CA ASN A 334 -1.17 -5.69 -40.09
C ASN A 334 -1.48 -4.18 -40.08
N PRO A 335 -0.48 -3.29 -40.21
CA PRO A 335 -0.71 -1.84 -40.24
C PRO A 335 -1.68 -1.41 -41.34
N LYS A 336 -1.82 -2.20 -42.41
CA LYS A 336 -2.70 -1.92 -43.55
C LYS A 336 -4.19 -1.99 -43.19
N GLU A 337 -4.60 -2.92 -42.35
CA GLU A 337 -6.02 -3.11 -41.98
C GLU A 337 -6.58 -1.93 -41.16
N VAL A 338 -5.75 -1.30 -40.33
CA VAL A 338 -6.16 -0.15 -39.49
C VAL A 338 -6.33 1.13 -40.31
N PHE A 339 -5.57 1.29 -41.40
CA PHE A 339 -5.76 2.41 -42.33
C PHE A 339 -6.89 2.15 -43.33
N ASP A 340 -7.12 0.90 -43.73
CA ASP A 340 -8.22 0.56 -44.63
C ASP A 340 -9.60 0.65 -43.95
N ALA A 341 -9.72 0.35 -42.65
CA ALA A 341 -10.96 0.58 -41.90
C ALA A 341 -11.40 2.06 -41.85
N LYS A 342 -10.46 3.01 -41.90
CA LYS A 342 -10.76 4.45 -42.04
C LYS A 342 -11.12 4.87 -43.47
N SER A 343 -10.78 4.07 -44.48
CA SER A 343 -11.18 4.31 -45.87
C SER A 343 -12.66 3.98 -46.10
N VAL A 344 -13.19 2.98 -45.39
CA VAL A 344 -14.61 2.59 -45.45
C VAL A 344 -15.52 3.62 -44.74
N ALA A 345 -15.05 4.28 -43.69
CA ALA A 345 -15.81 5.36 -43.03
C ALA A 345 -15.82 6.70 -43.79
N LYS A 346 -15.08 6.80 -44.91
CA LYS A 346 -14.93 8.06 -45.67
C LYS A 346 -15.74 8.10 -46.97
N SER A 347 -16.43 7.02 -47.34
CA SER A 347 -17.20 6.98 -48.60
C SER A 347 -18.58 7.66 -48.54
N ASP A 348 -19.07 8.07 -47.37
CA ASP A 348 -20.42 8.65 -47.22
C ASP A 348 -20.46 10.08 -46.62
N LEU A 349 -19.31 10.78 -46.52
CA LEU A 349 -19.26 12.16 -46.04
C LEU A 349 -19.03 13.14 -47.20
N PRO A 350 -19.89 14.17 -47.39
CA PRO A 350 -19.79 15.12 -48.50
C PRO A 350 -18.48 15.93 -48.46
N SER A 351 -17.89 16.07 -49.66
CA SER A 351 -16.50 16.45 -49.96
C SER A 351 -16.08 17.91 -49.69
N GLU A 352 -16.76 18.66 -48.81
CA GLU A 352 -16.46 20.09 -48.61
C GLU A 352 -16.09 20.41 -47.16
N ALA A 353 -14.86 20.05 -46.76
CA ALA A 353 -14.02 20.81 -45.82
C ALA A 353 -12.93 19.90 -45.25
N LEU A 354 -11.68 20.03 -45.70
CA LEU A 354 -10.52 19.91 -44.81
C LEU A 354 -9.23 20.26 -45.56
N GLY A 355 -8.73 21.46 -45.24
CA GLY A 355 -7.42 21.95 -45.63
C GLY A 355 -6.27 21.25 -44.90
N ALA A 356 -5.08 21.47 -45.47
CA ALA A 356 -3.81 20.85 -45.12
C ALA A 356 -3.42 20.96 -43.64
N GLY A 357 -3.00 19.84 -43.04
CA GLY A 357 -2.46 19.79 -41.68
C GLY A 357 -1.50 18.62 -41.45
N ALA A 358 -0.21 18.94 -41.51
CA ALA A 358 0.97 18.30 -40.89
C ALA A 358 1.03 16.76 -40.68
N ARG A 359 1.91 16.11 -41.45
CA ARG A 359 2.47 14.78 -41.12
C ARG A 359 3.49 14.93 -39.98
N PHE A 360 3.19 14.35 -38.82
CA PHE A 360 4.16 14.13 -37.76
C PHE A 360 4.38 12.62 -37.59
N SER A 361 5.21 12.04 -38.47
CA SER A 361 5.71 10.67 -38.30
C SER A 361 7.15 10.74 -37.81
N ARG A 362 7.35 10.59 -36.50
CA ARG A 362 8.69 10.25 -35.98
C ARG A 362 8.92 8.73 -36.18
N PRO A 363 10.09 8.31 -36.66
CA PRO A 363 10.38 6.89 -36.88
C PRO A 363 10.53 6.16 -35.54
N VAL A 364 9.76 5.08 -35.40
CA VAL A 364 9.64 4.19 -34.22
C VAL A 364 10.98 3.59 -33.76
N THR A 365 12.01 3.58 -34.62
CA THR A 365 13.33 3.01 -34.36
C THR A 365 14.10 3.67 -33.22
N GLN A 366 13.90 4.97 -32.97
CA GLN A 366 14.66 5.69 -31.94
C GLN A 366 14.17 5.35 -30.52
N GLN A 367 12.86 5.10 -30.35
CA GLN A 367 12.28 4.75 -29.05
C GLN A 367 12.66 3.32 -28.64
N GLN A 368 12.77 2.40 -29.60
CA GLN A 368 13.16 1.02 -29.34
C GLN A 368 14.64 0.89 -28.96
N GLN A 369 15.53 1.70 -29.56
CA GLN A 369 16.95 1.78 -29.16
C GLN A 369 17.13 2.34 -27.74
N HIS A 370 16.35 3.37 -27.38
CA HIS A 370 16.40 3.95 -26.03
C HIS A 370 15.94 2.94 -24.96
N TYR A 371 14.98 2.07 -25.30
CA TYR A 371 14.48 1.03 -24.40
C TYR A 371 15.51 -0.08 -24.16
N GLN A 372 16.19 -0.55 -25.21
CA GLN A 372 17.26 -1.53 -25.10
C GLN A 372 18.46 -1.00 -24.29
N GLN A 373 18.78 0.29 -24.44
CA GLN A 373 19.87 0.92 -23.69
C GLN A 373 19.55 1.01 -22.18
N GLN A 374 18.29 1.26 -21.81
CA GLN A 374 17.86 1.26 -20.40
C GLN A 374 17.92 -0.13 -19.76
N GLN A 375 17.52 -1.19 -20.48
CA GLN A 375 17.64 -2.57 -19.99
C GLN A 375 19.10 -2.97 -19.72
N HIS A 376 20.02 -2.57 -20.59
CA HIS A 376 21.43 -2.94 -20.45
C HIS A 376 22.15 -2.22 -19.29
N LEU A 377 21.69 -1.03 -18.92
CA LEU A 377 22.15 -0.31 -17.71
C LEU A 377 21.55 -0.92 -16.43
N TYR A 378 20.35 -1.50 -16.53
CA TYR A 378 19.62 -2.10 -15.42
C TYR A 378 20.27 -3.41 -14.94
N GLU A 379 20.75 -4.26 -15.85
CA GLU A 379 21.47 -5.50 -15.50
C GLU A 379 22.82 -5.27 -14.80
N ARG A 380 23.37 -4.04 -14.86
CA ARG A 380 24.67 -3.71 -14.26
C ARG A 380 24.57 -3.05 -12.88
N ALA A 381 23.37 -2.76 -12.37
CA ALA A 381 23.23 -2.17 -11.05
C ALA A 381 23.51 -3.23 -9.97
N PRO A 382 24.54 -3.07 -9.12
CA PRO A 382 24.80 -4.02 -8.04
C PRO A 382 23.62 -4.00 -7.06
N VAL A 383 22.94 -5.14 -6.94
CA VAL A 383 21.90 -5.35 -5.93
C VAL A 383 22.57 -5.26 -4.56
N ALA A 384 22.31 -4.17 -3.83
CA ALA A 384 22.78 -3.98 -2.47
C ALA A 384 22.09 -4.97 -1.53
N HIS A 385 22.55 -6.22 -1.53
CA HIS A 385 22.21 -7.21 -0.50
C HIS A 385 22.89 -6.80 0.81
N GLY A 386 22.16 -6.11 1.69
CA GLY A 386 22.80 -5.72 2.96
C GLY A 386 21.97 -5.00 4.01
N VAL A 387 20.65 -4.89 3.88
CA VAL A 387 19.82 -4.39 5.00
C VAL A 387 18.97 -5.54 5.51
N ARG A 388 19.51 -6.28 6.48
CA ARG A 388 18.69 -7.12 7.37
C ARG A 388 17.70 -6.16 8.05
N ALA A 389 16.42 -6.27 7.70
CA ALA A 389 15.31 -5.67 8.43
C ALA A 389 15.08 -6.43 9.75
N GLY A 390 16.13 -6.59 10.56
CA GLY A 390 16.06 -7.11 11.91
C GLY A 390 15.91 -5.94 12.86
N LEU A 391 14.72 -5.35 12.90
CA LEU A 391 14.24 -4.45 13.96
C LEU A 391 12.76 -4.18 13.68
N PHE A 392 11.97 -5.24 13.79
CA PHE A 392 10.60 -5.23 14.31
C PHE A 392 10.41 -6.51 15.11
#